data_AF-A0A9E2SSH8-F1
#
_entry.id   AF-A0A9E2SSH8-F1
#
_cell.length_a   1.000
_cell.length_b   1.000
_cell.length_c   1.000
_cell.angle_alpha   90.00
_cell.angle_beta   90.00
_cell.angle_gamma   90.00
#
_symmetry.space_group_name_H-M   'P 1'
#
loop_
_entity.id
_entity.type
_entity.pdbx_description
1 polymer ?
#
loop_
_entity_poly.entity_id
_entity_poly.type
_entity_poly.pdbx_seq_one_letter_code
_entity_poly.pdbx_strand_id
1 'polypeptide(L)'
;MRPISKQRFNAFAAYCRTPLTILIGDELHWYEADNSRILATLIRDKPDREYTGIILARDEKQRYRWISSTAFFKTKIMARSALRDKILEIIPDLDRLRAQDDNDKKPIDFFTPLEKTKKPLNESFLSLTTLEGYSPAKTIIEPMMRWYEDADGNFVEQFQTTGFDSRIWELYLFSLFSEAGHIIDRSKAVPDFCCTGLAGDFCVEATTVNPSRDKKGEIVPPPKFESQDQFRAALRDYFPIKFAGPLTEKLRKRYWELEHVQGKSLLLAIQDFHTPTAMTLTRDALPAYLYGVRPVETPTPDNFVERIENHQWGTKIVKSNFFN
;
A
#
# COMPACT_ATOMS: atom_id res chain seq x y z
N MET A 1 -23.18 -2.95 -18.65
CA MET A 1 -22.04 -2.03 -18.48
C MET A 1 -22.46 -0.84 -17.64
N ARG A 2 -21.96 -0.74 -16.40
CA ARG A 2 -22.24 0.31 -15.41
C ARG A 2 -21.01 1.23 -15.28
N PRO A 3 -21.14 2.56 -15.34
CA PRO A 3 -20.02 3.48 -15.09
C PRO A 3 -19.50 3.38 -13.65
N ILE A 4 -18.18 3.50 -13.47
CA ILE A 4 -17.52 3.54 -12.16
C ILE A 4 -16.47 4.64 -12.11
N SER A 5 -16.04 5.00 -10.90
CA SER A 5 -14.95 5.95 -10.70
C SER A 5 -13.60 5.34 -11.07
N LYS A 6 -12.61 6.19 -11.38
CA LYS A 6 -11.22 5.78 -11.57
C LYS A 6 -10.69 5.05 -10.34
N GLN A 7 -11.01 5.52 -9.14
CA GLN A 7 -10.59 4.91 -7.88
C GLN A 7 -11.09 3.47 -7.75
N ARG A 8 -12.37 3.22 -8.09
CA ARG A 8 -12.93 1.86 -8.07
C ARG A 8 -12.28 0.96 -9.12
N PHE A 9 -11.99 1.48 -10.31
CA PHE A 9 -11.28 0.71 -11.34
C PHE A 9 -9.84 0.40 -10.92
N ASN A 10 -9.12 1.38 -10.37
CA ASN A 10 -7.76 1.23 -9.87
C ASN A 10 -7.65 0.21 -8.74
N ALA A 11 -8.59 0.23 -7.78
CA ALA A 11 -8.63 -0.73 -6.67
C ALA A 11 -8.59 -2.20 -7.12
N PHE A 12 -9.02 -2.47 -8.36
CA PHE A 12 -9.05 -3.81 -8.95
C PHE A 12 -7.99 -4.06 -10.04
N ALA A 13 -7.71 -3.04 -10.86
CA ALA A 13 -6.97 -3.20 -12.11
C ALA A 13 -5.79 -2.22 -12.26
N ALA A 14 -5.36 -1.52 -11.22
CA ALA A 14 -4.12 -0.74 -11.28
C ALA A 14 -2.91 -1.65 -11.53
N TYR A 15 -2.88 -2.81 -10.88
CA TYR A 15 -1.74 -3.72 -10.82
C TYR A 15 -1.45 -4.46 -12.13
N CYS A 16 -2.36 -4.43 -13.10
CA CYS A 16 -2.18 -5.10 -14.39
C CYS A 16 -1.54 -4.21 -15.47
N ARG A 17 -1.28 -2.93 -15.16
CA ARG A 17 -0.82 -1.94 -16.14
C ARG A 17 0.69 -1.77 -16.09
N THR A 18 1.29 -1.59 -17.26
CA THR A 18 2.63 -0.99 -17.34
C THR A 18 2.49 0.53 -17.23
N PRO A 19 3.33 1.23 -16.45
CA PRO A 19 3.33 2.69 -16.40
C PRO A 19 3.52 3.37 -17.75
N LEU A 20 4.14 2.67 -18.71
CA LEU A 20 4.36 3.21 -20.06
C LEU A 20 3.06 3.42 -20.85
N THR A 21 1.92 2.85 -20.42
CA THR A 21 0.63 3.07 -21.09
C THR A 21 0.23 4.55 -21.13
N ILE A 22 0.67 5.35 -20.16
CA ILE A 22 0.35 6.78 -20.13
C ILE A 22 1.02 7.56 -21.28
N LEU A 23 2.06 7.02 -21.90
CA LEU A 23 2.73 7.63 -23.04
C LEU A 23 1.93 7.47 -24.33
N ILE A 24 1.13 6.41 -24.42
CA ILE A 24 0.41 6.02 -25.64
C ILE A 24 -1.09 6.32 -25.57
N GLY A 25 -1.69 6.43 -24.38
CA GLY A 25 -3.13 6.69 -24.29
C GLY A 25 -3.58 7.39 -23.00
N ASP A 26 -4.73 8.04 -23.09
CA ASP A 26 -5.44 8.64 -21.96
C ASP A 26 -6.68 7.80 -21.62
N GLU A 27 -6.76 7.29 -20.40
CA GLU A 27 -7.98 6.68 -19.88
C GLU A 27 -9.05 7.76 -19.61
N LEU A 28 -10.23 7.60 -20.20
CA LEU A 28 -11.30 8.60 -20.15
C LEU A 28 -12.48 8.20 -19.26
N HIS A 29 -12.88 6.94 -19.33
CA HIS A 29 -14.07 6.43 -18.65
C HIS A 29 -13.88 4.97 -18.25
N TRP A 30 -14.39 4.61 -17.08
CA TRP A 30 -14.26 3.26 -16.51
C TRP A 30 -15.64 2.65 -16.28
N TYR A 31 -15.71 1.33 -16.44
CA TYR A 31 -16.94 0.57 -16.36
C TYR A 31 -16.73 -0.78 -15.67
N GLU A 32 -17.81 -1.31 -15.11
CA GLU A 32 -17.93 -2.70 -14.70
C GLU A 32 -19.12 -3.38 -15.40
N ALA A 33 -19.05 -4.70 -15.57
CA ALA A 33 -20.12 -5.53 -16.10
C ALA A 33 -20.09 -6.94 -15.47
N ASP A 34 -21.18 -7.68 -15.65
CA ASP A 34 -21.33 -9.08 -15.20
C ASP A 34 -20.92 -9.29 -13.73
N ASN A 35 -21.59 -8.59 -12.80
CA ASN A 35 -21.30 -8.66 -11.36
C ASN A 35 -19.81 -8.42 -11.00
N SER A 36 -19.17 -7.47 -11.69
CA SER A 36 -17.74 -7.17 -11.58
C SER A 36 -16.79 -8.27 -12.09
N ARG A 37 -17.27 -9.29 -12.82
CA ARG A 37 -16.38 -10.23 -13.52
C ARG A 37 -15.61 -9.54 -14.65
N ILE A 38 -16.17 -8.48 -15.22
CA ILE A 38 -15.56 -7.67 -16.28
C ILE A 38 -15.36 -6.23 -15.78
N LEU A 39 -14.16 -5.70 -16.03
CA LEU A 39 -13.85 -4.29 -15.97
C LEU A 39 -13.51 -3.79 -17.37
N ALA A 40 -13.86 -2.56 -17.68
CA ALA A 40 -13.52 -1.97 -18.96
C ALA A 40 -13.14 -0.51 -18.83
N THR A 41 -12.23 -0.06 -19.69
CA THR A 41 -11.85 1.35 -19.79
C THR A 41 -11.89 1.82 -21.23
N LEU A 42 -12.35 3.05 -21.44
CA LEU A 42 -12.28 3.73 -22.72
C LEU A 42 -11.01 4.56 -22.75
N ILE A 43 -10.17 4.30 -23.74
CA ILE A 43 -8.88 4.97 -23.93
C ILE A 43 -8.96 5.82 -25.19
N ARG A 44 -8.34 7.00 -25.14
CA ARG A 44 -7.99 7.77 -26.34
C ARG A 44 -6.50 7.57 -26.63
N ASP A 45 -6.19 7.04 -27.79
CA ASP A 45 -4.81 6.96 -28.28
C ASP A 45 -4.25 8.38 -28.51
N LYS A 46 -3.00 8.61 -28.12
CA LYS A 46 -2.35 9.92 -28.25
C LYS A 46 -1.85 10.19 -29.67
N PRO A 47 -1.12 9.27 -30.33
CA PRO A 47 -0.68 9.42 -31.71
C PRO A 47 -1.77 9.85 -32.71
N ASP A 48 -2.90 9.14 -32.77
CA ASP A 48 -3.92 9.34 -33.82
C ASP A 48 -5.24 9.93 -33.32
N ARG A 49 -5.38 10.12 -32.00
CA ARG A 49 -6.55 10.69 -31.31
C ARG A 49 -7.83 9.86 -31.52
N GLU A 50 -7.69 8.57 -31.85
CA GLU A 50 -8.79 7.63 -31.93
C GLU A 50 -9.14 7.06 -30.54
N TYR A 51 -10.29 6.40 -30.47
CA TYR A 51 -10.85 5.86 -29.24
C TYR A 51 -10.98 4.35 -29.33
N THR A 52 -10.57 3.64 -28.29
CA THR A 52 -10.76 2.19 -28.18
C THR A 52 -11.19 1.81 -26.76
N GLY A 53 -11.90 0.70 -26.64
CA GLY A 53 -12.27 0.09 -25.37
C GLY A 53 -11.35 -1.08 -25.04
N ILE A 54 -10.81 -1.09 -23.83
CA ILE A 54 -10.04 -2.18 -23.25
C ILE A 54 -10.93 -2.96 -22.31
N ILE A 55 -10.92 -4.30 -22.41
CA ILE A 55 -11.75 -5.20 -21.62
C ILE A 55 -10.84 -6.11 -20.80
N LEU A 56 -11.05 -6.09 -19.49
CA LEU A 56 -10.35 -6.89 -18.51
C LEU A 56 -11.33 -7.87 -17.85
N ALA A 57 -10.86 -9.07 -17.53
CA ALA A 57 -11.60 -10.03 -16.73
C ALA A 57 -10.70 -10.77 -15.75
N ARG A 58 -11.30 -11.38 -14.74
CA ARG A 58 -10.57 -12.21 -13.78
C ARG A 58 -10.06 -13.50 -14.44
N ASP A 59 -8.74 -13.66 -14.50
CA ASP A 59 -8.09 -14.88 -14.95
C ASP A 59 -8.32 -16.05 -13.98
N GLU A 60 -7.69 -17.20 -14.22
CA GLU A 60 -7.82 -18.39 -13.37
C GLU A 60 -7.24 -18.16 -11.96
N LYS A 61 -6.24 -17.27 -11.83
CA LYS A 61 -5.70 -16.80 -10.55
C LYS A 61 -6.54 -15.68 -9.91
N GLN A 62 -7.67 -15.32 -10.51
CA GLN A 62 -8.61 -14.26 -10.10
C GLN A 62 -8.03 -12.83 -10.18
N ARG A 63 -7.00 -12.62 -11.00
CA ARG A 63 -6.43 -11.29 -11.32
C ARG A 63 -7.16 -10.69 -12.51
N TYR A 64 -7.48 -9.39 -12.47
CA TYR A 64 -7.99 -8.72 -13.67
C TYR A 64 -6.88 -8.59 -14.72
N ARG A 65 -7.01 -9.30 -15.83
CA ARG A 65 -6.07 -9.30 -16.96
C ARG A 65 -6.80 -8.88 -18.23
N TRP A 66 -6.04 -8.38 -19.19
CA TRP A 66 -6.56 -8.05 -20.51
C TRP A 66 -7.05 -9.31 -21.23
N ILE A 67 -8.27 -9.27 -21.76
CA ILE A 67 -8.86 -10.38 -22.52
C ILE A 67 -9.31 -9.98 -23.93
N SER A 68 -9.59 -8.69 -24.16
CA SER A 68 -10.05 -8.20 -25.46
C SER A 68 -9.99 -6.68 -25.54
N SER A 69 -10.16 -6.16 -26.75
CA SER A 69 -10.36 -4.75 -27.02
C SER A 69 -11.35 -4.56 -28.16
N THR A 70 -11.88 -3.35 -28.29
CA THR A 70 -12.61 -2.96 -29.49
C THR A 70 -11.62 -2.58 -30.61
N ALA A 71 -12.14 -2.38 -31.82
CA ALA A 71 -11.43 -1.60 -32.83
C ALA A 71 -11.23 -0.14 -32.37
N PHE A 72 -10.48 0.63 -33.15
CA PHE A 72 -10.38 2.07 -32.98
C PHE A 72 -11.50 2.80 -33.70
N PHE A 73 -11.97 3.89 -33.11
CA PHE A 73 -13.06 4.71 -33.63
C PHE A 73 -12.73 6.19 -33.55
N LYS A 74 -13.22 6.96 -34.53
CA LYS A 74 -13.03 8.43 -34.57
C LYS A 74 -13.75 9.18 -33.46
N THR A 75 -14.77 8.59 -32.84
CA THR A 75 -15.55 9.26 -31.79
C THR A 75 -15.68 8.40 -30.54
N LYS A 76 -15.68 9.09 -29.39
CA LYS A 76 -15.93 8.50 -28.07
C LYS A 76 -17.26 7.75 -28.00
N ILE A 77 -18.28 8.24 -28.70
CA ILE A 77 -19.64 7.66 -28.69
C ILE A 77 -19.63 6.29 -29.39
N MET A 78 -19.01 6.21 -30.57
CA MET A 78 -18.89 4.95 -31.31
C MET A 78 -18.09 3.91 -30.51
N ALA A 79 -16.94 4.30 -29.97
CA ALA A 79 -16.12 3.39 -29.17
C ALA A 79 -16.85 2.90 -27.91
N ARG A 80 -17.63 3.76 -27.24
CA ARG A 80 -18.46 3.35 -26.10
C ARG A 80 -19.59 2.39 -26.49
N SER A 81 -20.22 2.59 -27.65
CA SER A 81 -21.25 1.67 -28.16
C SER A 81 -20.63 0.30 -28.45
N ALA A 82 -19.55 0.28 -29.24
CA ALA A 82 -18.83 -0.93 -29.58
C ALA A 82 -18.30 -1.67 -28.34
N LEU A 83 -17.82 -0.94 -27.33
CA LEU A 83 -17.39 -1.53 -26.05
C LEU A 83 -18.54 -2.23 -25.34
N ARG A 84 -19.74 -1.63 -25.34
CA ARG A 84 -20.93 -2.25 -24.75
C ARG A 84 -21.29 -3.54 -25.49
N ASP A 85 -21.33 -3.49 -26.82
CA ASP A 85 -21.71 -4.62 -27.66
C ASP A 85 -20.69 -5.76 -27.53
N LYS A 86 -19.39 -5.44 -27.54
CA LYS A 86 -18.31 -6.42 -27.36
C LYS A 86 -18.35 -7.10 -25.99
N ILE A 87 -18.68 -6.36 -24.93
CA ILE A 87 -18.87 -6.97 -23.60
C ILE A 87 -20.03 -7.97 -23.62
N LEU A 88 -21.15 -7.65 -24.29
CA LEU A 88 -22.29 -8.57 -24.40
C LEU A 88 -21.95 -9.84 -25.20
N GLU A 89 -21.11 -9.71 -26.22
CA GLU A 89 -20.56 -10.84 -27.00
C GLU A 89 -19.63 -11.73 -26.16
N ILE A 90 -18.83 -11.14 -25.27
CA ILE A 90 -17.85 -11.85 -24.45
C ILE A 90 -18.50 -12.65 -23.31
N ILE A 91 -19.57 -12.13 -22.69
CA ILE A 91 -20.16 -12.73 -21.47
C ILE A 91 -20.46 -14.24 -21.61
N PRO A 92 -21.08 -14.73 -22.71
CA PRO A 92 -21.36 -16.16 -22.89
C PRO A 92 -20.11 -17.05 -22.98
N ASP A 93 -18.96 -16.50 -23.39
CA ASP A 93 -17.71 -17.24 -23.63
C ASP A 93 -16.58 -16.79 -22.68
N LEU A 94 -16.93 -16.10 -21.59
CA LEU A 94 -15.98 -15.45 -20.69
C LEU A 94 -15.00 -16.44 -20.06
N ASP A 95 -15.45 -17.66 -19.75
CA ASP A 95 -14.60 -18.67 -19.10
C ASP A 95 -13.49 -19.18 -20.02
N ARG A 96 -13.72 -19.22 -21.34
CA ARG A 96 -12.68 -19.53 -22.31
C ARG A 96 -11.73 -18.36 -22.51
N LEU A 97 -12.29 -17.15 -22.64
CA LEU A 97 -11.52 -15.94 -22.95
C LEU A 97 -10.64 -15.42 -21.80
N ARG A 98 -10.95 -15.81 -20.56
CA ARG A 98 -10.18 -15.41 -19.37
C ARG A 98 -8.97 -16.29 -19.08
N ALA A 99 -8.80 -17.41 -19.79
CA ALA A 99 -7.64 -18.28 -19.63
C ALA A 99 -6.36 -17.53 -20.01
N GLN A 100 -5.26 -17.79 -19.28
CA GLN A 100 -3.94 -17.22 -19.57
C GLN A 100 -2.91 -18.35 -19.53
N ASP A 101 -2.00 -18.37 -20.49
CA ASP A 101 -1.03 -19.46 -20.65
C ASP A 101 0.07 -19.48 -19.55
N ASP A 102 0.09 -18.48 -18.67
CA ASP A 102 1.07 -18.31 -17.58
C ASP A 102 0.56 -18.74 -16.18
N ASN A 103 -0.60 -19.41 -16.14
CA ASN A 103 -1.22 -19.86 -14.89
C ASN A 103 -0.80 -21.29 -14.50
N ASP A 104 0.29 -21.39 -13.74
CA ASP A 104 0.82 -22.65 -13.19
C ASP A 104 0.20 -23.09 -11.84
N LYS A 105 -0.51 -22.17 -11.16
CA LYS A 105 -0.98 -22.36 -9.77
C LYS A 105 -2.41 -21.90 -9.58
N LYS A 106 -3.12 -22.58 -8.68
CA LYS A 106 -4.47 -22.18 -8.24
C LYS A 106 -4.44 -20.84 -7.51
N PRO A 107 -5.56 -20.08 -7.56
CA PRO A 107 -5.71 -18.88 -6.75
C PRO A 107 -5.61 -19.24 -5.27
N ILE A 108 -4.80 -18.50 -4.52
CA ILE A 108 -4.73 -18.61 -3.07
C ILE A 108 -5.90 -17.81 -2.46
N ASP A 109 -6.49 -18.34 -1.40
CA ASP A 109 -7.34 -17.58 -0.48
C ASP A 109 -6.50 -17.13 0.71
N PHE A 110 -6.23 -15.84 0.79
CA PHE A 110 -5.38 -15.24 1.82
C PHE A 110 -6.09 -15.04 3.16
N PHE A 111 -7.43 -15.13 3.17
CA PHE A 111 -8.27 -14.86 4.34
C PHE A 111 -8.68 -16.14 5.07
N THR A 112 -8.44 -17.30 4.48
CA THR A 112 -8.55 -18.59 5.17
C THR A 112 -7.18 -18.98 5.72
N PRO A 113 -7.08 -19.36 7.01
CA PRO A 113 -5.84 -19.87 7.58
C PRO A 113 -5.28 -21.04 6.77
N LEU A 114 -4.01 -20.96 6.39
CA LEU A 114 -3.33 -22.08 5.73
C LEU A 114 -3.18 -23.24 6.72
N GLU A 115 -3.06 -24.47 6.21
CA GLU A 115 -2.83 -25.66 7.06
C GLU A 115 -1.58 -25.52 7.95
N LYS A 116 -0.55 -24.83 7.44
CA LYS A 116 0.70 -24.56 8.17
C LYS A 116 0.59 -23.39 9.17
N THR A 117 -0.49 -22.63 9.16
CA THR A 117 -0.61 -21.40 9.96
C THR A 117 -0.69 -21.72 11.44
N LYS A 118 0.33 -21.31 12.19
CA LYS A 118 0.38 -21.47 13.64
C LYS A 118 -0.65 -20.58 14.31
N LYS A 119 -1.28 -21.08 15.37
CA LYS A 119 -2.19 -20.33 16.23
C LYS A 119 -1.43 -19.66 17.39
N PRO A 120 -1.97 -18.58 17.99
CA PRO A 120 -3.24 -17.92 17.66
C PRO A 120 -3.16 -17.06 16.37
N LEU A 121 -4.33 -16.78 15.77
CA LEU A 121 -4.43 -15.80 14.68
C LEU A 121 -4.42 -14.38 15.26
N ASN A 122 -4.06 -13.41 14.44
CA ASN A 122 -4.12 -12.00 14.81
C ASN A 122 -5.57 -11.53 15.03
N GLU A 123 -5.82 -10.72 16.07
CA GLU A 123 -7.15 -10.17 16.35
C GLU A 123 -7.65 -9.22 15.24
N SER A 124 -6.77 -8.42 14.65
CA SER A 124 -7.11 -7.53 13.54
C SER A 124 -7.35 -8.31 12.25
N PHE A 125 -6.63 -9.42 12.03
CA PHE A 125 -6.94 -10.36 10.95
C PHE A 125 -8.32 -11.01 11.14
N LEU A 126 -8.64 -11.47 12.36
CA LEU A 126 -9.96 -12.01 12.68
C LEU A 126 -11.05 -10.95 12.45
N SER A 127 -10.83 -9.71 12.89
CA SER A 127 -11.76 -8.60 12.67
C SER A 127 -12.00 -8.36 11.18
N LEU A 128 -10.93 -8.27 10.38
CA LEU A 128 -10.98 -8.08 8.93
C LEU A 128 -11.76 -9.21 8.21
N THR A 129 -11.65 -10.44 8.71
CA THR A 129 -12.21 -11.63 8.02
C THR A 129 -13.60 -12.03 8.49
N THR A 130 -13.98 -11.69 9.71
CA THR A 130 -15.24 -12.17 10.34
C THR A 130 -16.31 -11.08 10.51
N LEU A 131 -15.92 -9.81 10.66
CA LEU A 131 -16.88 -8.73 10.86
C LEU A 131 -17.35 -8.16 9.51
N GLU A 132 -18.67 -8.14 9.30
CA GLU A 132 -19.29 -7.69 8.05
C GLU A 132 -18.90 -6.24 7.65
N GLY A 133 -18.68 -5.37 8.63
CA GLY A 133 -18.25 -3.99 8.43
C GLY A 133 -16.91 -3.85 7.67
N TYR A 134 -16.06 -4.88 7.69
CA TYR A 134 -14.81 -4.91 6.93
C TYR A 134 -14.92 -5.57 5.55
N SER A 135 -16.11 -6.01 5.13
CA SER A 135 -16.32 -6.60 3.79
C SER A 135 -15.87 -5.71 2.62
N PRO A 136 -15.98 -4.36 2.65
CA PRO A 136 -15.44 -3.51 1.59
C PRO A 136 -13.91 -3.54 1.56
N ALA A 137 -13.25 -3.53 2.73
CA ALA A 137 -11.80 -3.62 2.83
C ALA A 137 -11.30 -4.96 2.29
N LYS A 138 -11.94 -6.08 2.69
CA LYS A 138 -11.63 -7.42 2.15
C LYS A 138 -11.76 -7.46 0.62
N THR A 139 -12.81 -6.85 0.08
CA THR A 139 -13.08 -6.78 -1.37
C THR A 139 -12.00 -6.01 -2.15
N ILE A 140 -11.34 -5.03 -1.54
CA ILE A 140 -10.24 -4.28 -2.15
C ILE A 140 -8.91 -5.03 -1.99
N ILE A 141 -8.66 -5.59 -0.80
CA ILE A 141 -7.42 -6.30 -0.48
C ILE A 141 -7.28 -7.57 -1.31
N GLU A 142 -8.36 -8.33 -1.49
CA GLU A 142 -8.33 -9.61 -2.20
C GLU A 142 -7.71 -9.52 -3.61
N PRO A 143 -8.23 -8.71 -4.56
CA PRO A 143 -7.67 -8.64 -5.90
C PRO A 143 -6.25 -8.05 -5.91
N MET A 144 -5.94 -7.12 -5.01
CA MET A 144 -4.60 -6.56 -4.87
C MET A 144 -3.58 -7.61 -4.45
N MET A 145 -3.88 -8.41 -3.42
CA MET A 145 -2.96 -9.44 -2.92
C MET A 145 -2.64 -10.51 -3.97
N ARG A 146 -3.50 -10.73 -4.96
CA ARG A 146 -3.23 -11.65 -6.09
C ARG A 146 -2.11 -11.17 -7.01
N TRP A 147 -1.78 -9.88 -6.95
CA TRP A 147 -0.63 -9.28 -7.64
C TRP A 147 0.59 -9.11 -6.75
N TYR A 148 0.46 -9.37 -5.44
CA TYR A 148 1.57 -9.29 -4.51
C TYR A 148 2.34 -10.61 -4.51
N GLU A 149 3.56 -10.58 -5.06
CA GLU A 149 4.45 -11.75 -5.07
C GLU A 149 5.08 -11.97 -3.69
N ASP A 150 4.78 -13.10 -3.07
CA ASP A 150 5.36 -13.55 -1.80
C ASP A 150 6.69 -14.26 -2.05
N ALA A 151 7.77 -13.49 -2.22
CA ALA A 151 9.10 -14.01 -2.57
C ALA A 151 9.62 -15.08 -1.60
N ASP A 152 9.36 -14.92 -0.30
CA ASP A 152 9.87 -15.81 0.75
C ASP A 152 8.84 -16.82 1.26
N GLY A 153 7.60 -16.79 0.74
CA GLY A 153 6.51 -17.72 1.09
C GLY A 153 5.94 -17.57 2.51
N ASN A 154 6.28 -16.47 3.19
CA ASN A 154 5.92 -16.18 4.57
C ASN A 154 4.90 -15.05 4.70
N PHE A 155 4.62 -14.30 3.63
CA PHE A 155 3.75 -13.13 3.68
C PHE A 155 2.37 -13.48 4.22
N VAL A 156 1.74 -14.52 3.66
CA VAL A 156 0.38 -14.93 4.02
C VAL A 156 0.31 -15.41 5.47
N GLU A 157 1.29 -16.22 5.91
CA GLU A 157 1.34 -16.70 7.29
C GLU A 157 1.50 -15.53 8.27
N GLN A 158 2.39 -14.58 7.99
CA GLN A 158 2.61 -13.39 8.83
C GLN A 158 1.38 -12.48 8.85
N PHE A 159 0.73 -12.29 7.70
CA PHE A 159 -0.51 -11.54 7.59
C PHE A 159 -1.61 -12.12 8.48
N GLN A 160 -1.67 -13.44 8.60
CA GLN A 160 -2.65 -14.14 9.43
C GLN A 160 -2.31 -14.16 10.93
N THR A 161 -1.03 -13.93 11.30
CA THR A 161 -0.51 -14.19 12.66
C THR A 161 0.19 -12.99 13.29
N THR A 162 1.52 -12.90 13.20
CA THR A 162 2.32 -11.96 14.00
C THR A 162 2.67 -10.67 13.27
N GLY A 163 2.46 -10.61 11.96
CA GLY A 163 2.90 -9.52 11.09
C GLY A 163 1.77 -8.69 10.47
N PHE A 164 0.53 -8.81 10.94
CA PHE A 164 -0.64 -8.18 10.32
C PHE A 164 -0.41 -6.71 9.96
N ASP A 165 0.00 -5.87 10.91
CA ASP A 165 0.20 -4.42 10.69
C ASP A 165 1.27 -4.14 9.65
N SER A 166 2.42 -4.81 9.74
CA SER A 166 3.51 -4.67 8.76
C SER A 166 3.08 -5.15 7.36
N ARG A 167 2.34 -6.26 7.26
CA ARG A 167 1.84 -6.76 5.98
C ARG A 167 0.79 -5.84 5.38
N ILE A 168 -0.11 -5.28 6.18
CA ILE A 168 -1.06 -4.24 5.73
C ILE A 168 -0.32 -3.00 5.22
N TRP A 169 0.74 -2.58 5.91
CA TRP A 169 1.55 -1.45 5.49
C TRP A 169 2.25 -1.70 4.15
N GLU A 170 2.82 -2.89 3.96
CA GLU A 170 3.41 -3.28 2.67
C GLU A 170 2.38 -3.34 1.54
N LEU A 171 1.17 -3.85 1.79
CA LEU A 171 0.09 -3.83 0.80
C LEU A 171 -0.33 -2.41 0.43
N TYR A 172 -0.40 -1.51 1.42
CA TYR A 172 -0.69 -0.11 1.16
C TYR A 172 0.39 0.52 0.28
N LEU A 173 1.68 0.32 0.60
CA LEU A 173 2.80 0.84 -0.20
C LEU A 173 2.82 0.25 -1.61
N PHE A 174 2.55 -1.04 -1.74
CA PHE A 174 2.39 -1.69 -3.04
C PHE A 174 1.31 -1.02 -3.88
N SER A 175 0.13 -0.77 -3.31
CA SER A 175 -0.96 -0.06 -3.97
C SER A 175 -0.56 1.37 -4.33
N LEU A 176 0.03 2.10 -3.39
CA LEU A 176 0.44 3.49 -3.56
C LEU A 176 1.41 3.65 -4.73
N PHE A 177 2.47 2.85 -4.78
CA PHE A 177 3.49 2.96 -5.84
C PHE A 177 2.96 2.46 -7.19
N SER A 178 2.15 1.40 -7.20
CA SER A 178 1.50 0.92 -8.42
C SER A 178 0.58 1.99 -9.01
N GLU A 179 -0.27 2.62 -8.18
CA GLU A 179 -1.18 3.68 -8.61
C GLU A 179 -0.46 4.97 -9.01
N ALA A 180 0.72 5.24 -8.42
CA ALA A 180 1.61 6.33 -8.81
C ALA A 180 2.36 6.07 -10.12
N GLY A 181 2.20 4.90 -10.74
CA GLY A 181 2.81 4.58 -12.03
C GLY A 181 4.25 4.08 -11.90
N HIS A 182 4.55 3.30 -10.87
CA HIS A 182 5.82 2.60 -10.73
C HIS A 182 5.65 1.09 -10.94
N ILE A 183 6.62 0.50 -11.65
CA ILE A 183 6.86 -0.94 -11.65
C ILE A 183 7.65 -1.27 -10.39
N ILE A 184 7.24 -2.31 -9.67
CA ILE A 184 7.94 -2.78 -8.48
C ILE A 184 8.73 -4.03 -8.88
N ASP A 185 10.05 -3.92 -8.88
CA ASP A 185 10.96 -5.05 -9.04
C ASP A 185 11.04 -5.85 -7.74
N ARG A 186 10.67 -7.13 -7.82
CA ARG A 186 10.68 -8.09 -6.71
C ARG A 186 11.83 -9.10 -6.80
N SER A 187 12.72 -8.97 -7.79
CA SER A 187 13.90 -9.83 -7.93
C SER A 187 14.90 -9.65 -6.78
N LYS A 188 14.83 -8.53 -6.06
CA LYS A 188 15.62 -8.22 -4.87
C LYS A 188 14.69 -8.13 -3.66
N ALA A 189 14.98 -8.90 -2.62
CA ALA A 189 14.17 -8.93 -1.40
C ALA A 189 14.41 -7.74 -0.45
N VAL A 190 15.48 -6.95 -0.67
CA VAL A 190 15.90 -5.88 0.24
C VAL A 190 16.46 -4.69 -0.56
N PRO A 191 16.03 -3.43 -0.31
CA PRO A 191 14.90 -3.02 0.53
C PRO A 191 13.57 -3.61 0.06
N ASP A 192 12.53 -3.55 0.88
CA ASP A 192 11.22 -4.18 0.62
C ASP A 192 10.62 -3.86 -0.77
N PHE A 193 10.92 -2.68 -1.33
CA PHE A 193 10.50 -2.27 -2.67
C PHE A 193 11.64 -1.64 -3.48
N CYS A 194 11.77 -2.06 -4.74
CA CYS A 194 12.57 -1.38 -5.75
C CYS A 194 11.63 -0.87 -6.86
N CYS A 195 11.42 0.44 -6.90
CA CYS A 195 10.45 1.07 -7.78
C CYS A 195 11.14 1.74 -8.98
N THR A 196 10.59 1.52 -10.17
CA THR A 196 11.02 2.15 -11.43
C THR A 196 9.83 2.82 -12.08
N GLY A 197 9.96 4.06 -12.53
CA GLY A 197 8.89 4.74 -13.25
C GLY A 197 9.37 5.97 -14.01
N LEU A 198 8.45 6.58 -14.77
CA LEU A 198 8.79 7.73 -15.62
C LEU A 198 9.27 8.96 -14.83
N ALA A 199 8.87 9.07 -13.56
CA ALA A 199 9.31 10.14 -12.67
C ALA A 199 10.69 9.87 -12.01
N GLY A 200 11.25 8.67 -12.19
CA GLY A 200 12.52 8.25 -11.60
C GLY A 200 12.41 6.97 -10.76
N ASP A 201 13.58 6.51 -10.32
CA ASP A 201 13.77 5.26 -9.62
C ASP A 201 14.07 5.49 -8.14
N PHE A 202 13.52 4.63 -7.28
CA PHE A 202 13.73 4.71 -5.85
C PHE A 202 13.56 3.34 -5.18
N CYS A 203 14.18 3.20 -4.01
CA CYS A 203 14.04 2.03 -3.16
C CYS A 203 13.35 2.43 -1.85
N VAL A 204 12.53 1.54 -1.31
CA VAL A 204 11.76 1.79 -0.08
C VAL A 204 11.93 0.65 0.89
N GLU A 205 12.24 1.01 2.13
CA GLU A 205 12.12 0.11 3.28
C GLU A 205 10.82 0.41 4.03
N ALA A 206 9.94 -0.59 4.12
CA ALA A 206 8.72 -0.51 4.90
C ALA A 206 9.07 -0.66 6.39
N THR A 207 8.69 0.35 7.18
CA THR A 207 9.00 0.42 8.60
C THR A 207 7.73 0.62 9.40
N THR A 208 7.57 -0.12 10.49
CA THR A 208 6.44 0.03 11.41
C THR A 208 6.92 0.33 12.82
N VAL A 209 6.20 1.22 13.49
CA VAL A 209 6.37 1.46 14.92
C VAL A 209 5.33 0.63 15.64
N ASN A 210 5.76 -0.48 16.21
CA ASN A 210 4.87 -1.45 16.86
C ASN A 210 4.79 -1.20 18.38
N PRO A 211 3.77 -1.79 19.05
CA PRO A 211 3.70 -1.79 20.50
C PRO A 211 4.99 -2.33 21.11
N SER A 212 5.44 -1.71 22.21
CA SER A 212 6.60 -2.22 22.94
C SER A 212 6.29 -3.62 23.45
N ARG A 213 7.29 -4.51 23.47
CA ARG A 213 7.16 -5.84 24.07
C ARG A 213 8.14 -6.01 25.22
N ASP A 214 7.74 -6.74 26.24
CA ASP A 214 8.61 -7.11 27.35
C ASP A 214 9.55 -8.27 26.97
N LYS A 215 10.37 -8.74 27.92
CA LYS A 215 11.30 -9.87 27.69
C LYS A 215 10.60 -11.19 27.37
N LYS A 216 9.31 -11.32 27.71
CA LYS A 216 8.48 -12.49 27.42
C LYS A 216 7.74 -12.36 26.09
N GLY A 217 7.83 -11.20 25.44
CA GLY A 217 7.14 -10.90 24.19
C GLY A 217 5.74 -10.31 24.38
N GLU A 218 5.32 -10.04 25.61
CA GLU A 218 3.99 -9.49 25.91
C GLU A 218 3.94 -8.00 25.61
N ILE A 219 2.79 -7.52 25.12
CA ILE A 219 2.61 -6.10 24.81
C ILE A 219 2.66 -5.29 26.10
N VAL A 220 3.57 -4.33 26.14
CA VAL A 220 3.66 -3.33 27.19
C VAL A 220 2.70 -2.20 26.82
N PRO A 221 1.66 -1.94 27.61
CA PRO A 221 0.72 -0.87 27.32
C PRO A 221 1.44 0.48 27.34
N PRO A 222 0.97 1.46 26.54
CA PRO A 222 1.45 2.83 26.67
C PRO A 222 1.18 3.37 28.08
N PRO A 223 1.91 4.41 28.53
CA PRO A 223 1.57 5.10 29.76
C PRO A 223 0.12 5.59 29.72
N LYS A 224 -0.57 5.54 30.88
CA LYS A 224 -1.89 6.15 31.03
C LYS A 224 -1.74 7.66 31.21
N PHE A 225 -2.63 8.41 30.57
CA PHE A 225 -2.69 9.87 30.68
C PHE A 225 -4.03 10.25 31.29
N GLU A 226 -4.01 10.73 32.54
CA GLU A 226 -5.19 11.06 33.33
C GLU A 226 -5.52 12.57 33.28
N SER A 227 -4.63 13.39 32.73
CA SER A 227 -4.83 14.82 32.54
C SER A 227 -4.33 15.29 31.16
N GLN A 228 -4.79 16.47 30.73
CA GLN A 228 -4.29 17.09 29.51
C GLN A 228 -2.79 17.36 29.57
N ASP A 229 -2.26 17.75 30.73
CA ASP A 229 -0.83 18.04 30.89
C ASP A 229 0.03 16.78 30.75
N GLN A 230 -0.41 15.66 31.32
CA GLN A 230 0.25 14.37 31.13
C GLN A 230 0.23 13.94 29.66
N PHE A 231 -0.89 14.15 28.98
CA PHE A 231 -1.01 13.84 27.56
C PHE A 231 -0.11 14.74 26.69
N ARG A 232 -0.03 16.06 26.98
CA ARG A 232 0.88 16.99 26.31
C ARG A 232 2.35 16.60 26.52
N ALA A 233 2.73 16.21 27.75
CA ALA A 233 4.06 15.71 28.03
C ALA A 233 4.38 14.43 27.21
N ALA A 234 3.40 13.55 27.03
CA ALA A 234 3.57 12.35 26.22
C ALA A 234 3.76 12.65 24.73
N LEU A 235 2.94 13.55 24.15
CA LEU A 235 3.12 14.08 22.78
C LEU A 235 4.52 14.64 22.57
N ARG A 236 5.02 15.32 23.59
CA ARG A 236 6.31 15.99 23.56
C ARG A 236 7.51 15.04 23.61
N ASP A 237 7.43 14.00 24.44
CA ASP A 237 8.60 13.18 24.77
C ASP A 237 8.39 11.68 24.55
N TYR A 238 7.24 11.11 24.93
CA TYR A 238 7.00 9.67 24.82
C TYR A 238 6.86 9.18 23.36
N PHE A 239 5.98 9.81 22.57
CA PHE A 239 5.71 9.36 21.20
C PHE A 239 6.90 9.55 20.25
N PRO A 240 7.66 10.66 20.28
CA PRO A 240 8.87 10.81 19.46
C PRO A 240 9.89 9.67 19.69
N ILE A 241 10.07 9.25 20.95
CA ILE A 241 10.97 8.13 21.32
C ILE A 241 10.60 6.81 20.61
N LYS A 242 9.32 6.61 20.28
CA LYS A 242 8.86 5.38 19.63
C LYS A 242 9.34 5.24 18.19
N PHE A 243 9.53 6.35 17.47
CA PHE A 243 10.06 6.35 16.10
C PHE A 243 11.57 6.07 16.04
N ALA A 244 12.29 6.38 17.11
CA ALA A 244 13.75 6.34 17.09
C ALA A 244 14.35 4.95 16.89
N GLY A 245 13.81 3.94 17.59
CA GLY A 245 14.28 2.56 17.48
C GLY A 245 14.17 2.04 16.04
N PRO A 246 12.95 1.97 15.47
CA PRO A 246 12.76 1.50 14.10
C PRO A 246 13.62 2.26 13.08
N LEU A 247 13.65 3.60 13.12
CA LEU A 247 14.41 4.38 12.14
C LEU A 247 15.92 4.17 12.25
N THR A 248 16.48 4.18 13.46
CA THR A 248 17.93 3.96 13.65
C THR A 248 18.35 2.54 13.33
N GLU A 249 17.51 1.54 13.62
CA GLU A 249 17.74 0.14 13.24
C GLU A 249 17.79 -0.03 11.72
N LYS A 250 16.87 0.60 10.98
CA LYS A 250 16.90 0.57 9.51
C LYS A 250 18.06 1.36 8.93
N LEU A 251 18.42 2.51 9.50
CA LEU A 251 19.57 3.29 9.05
C LEU A 251 20.88 2.49 9.16
N ARG A 252 21.05 1.70 10.22
CA ARG A 252 22.22 0.81 10.41
C ARG A 252 22.37 -0.27 9.35
N LYS A 253 21.32 -0.58 8.58
CA LYS A 253 21.37 -1.56 7.49
C LYS A 253 22.10 -1.03 6.26
N ARG A 254 22.30 0.29 6.16
CA ARG A 254 23.07 0.95 5.09
C ARG A 254 22.67 0.48 3.69
N TYR A 255 21.36 0.41 3.43
CA TYR A 255 20.81 -0.08 2.16
C TYR A 255 21.36 0.63 0.93
N TRP A 256 21.79 1.90 1.07
CA TRP A 256 22.43 2.68 0.01
C TRP A 256 23.77 2.12 -0.47
N GLU A 257 24.39 1.20 0.27
CA GLU A 257 25.63 0.52 -0.14
C GLU A 257 25.38 -0.66 -1.09
N LEU A 258 24.14 -1.14 -1.18
CA LEU A 258 23.76 -2.26 -2.06
C LEU A 258 23.84 -1.84 -3.52
N GLU A 259 24.42 -2.69 -4.37
CA GLU A 259 24.67 -2.41 -5.80
C GLU A 259 23.40 -1.96 -6.54
N HIS A 260 22.26 -2.62 -6.31
CA HIS A 260 21.00 -2.29 -6.98
C HIS A 260 20.28 -1.06 -6.42
N VAL A 261 20.77 -0.48 -5.33
CA VAL A 261 20.23 0.74 -4.67
C VAL A 261 21.09 1.97 -5.01
N GLN A 262 22.38 1.78 -5.30
CA GLN A 262 23.29 2.88 -5.62
C GLN A 262 22.75 3.74 -6.77
N GLY A 263 22.83 5.06 -6.61
CA GLY A 263 22.30 6.03 -7.58
C GLY A 263 20.79 6.24 -7.54
N LYS A 264 20.03 5.47 -6.74
CA LYS A 264 18.59 5.64 -6.56
C LYS A 264 18.27 6.35 -5.24
N SER A 265 17.13 7.04 -5.20
CA SER A 265 16.61 7.61 -3.95
C SER A 265 16.23 6.49 -2.97
N LEU A 266 16.61 6.61 -1.70
CA LEU A 266 16.23 5.66 -0.65
C LEU A 266 15.21 6.30 0.30
N LEU A 267 14.08 5.63 0.51
CA LEU A 267 13.01 6.07 1.40
C LEU A 267 12.83 5.08 2.56
N LEU A 268 12.65 5.61 3.77
CA LEU A 268 12.11 4.85 4.91
C LEU A 268 10.62 5.20 5.03
N ALA A 269 9.75 4.30 4.57
CA ALA A 269 8.31 4.48 4.66
C ALA A 269 7.82 3.98 6.02
N ILE A 270 7.62 4.91 6.96
CA ILE A 270 7.29 4.59 8.35
C ILE A 270 5.81 4.82 8.68
N GLN A 271 5.17 3.84 9.31
CA GLN A 271 3.81 3.94 9.83
C GLN A 271 3.74 3.59 11.32
N ASP A 272 2.93 4.33 12.07
CA ASP A 272 2.75 4.13 13.49
C ASP A 272 1.53 3.25 13.82
N PHE A 273 1.79 2.11 14.47
CA PHE A 273 0.82 1.12 14.95
C PHE A 273 0.94 0.88 16.46
N HIS A 274 1.69 1.71 17.20
CA HIS A 274 2.08 1.37 18.56
C HIS A 274 0.94 1.40 19.59
N THR A 275 -0.16 2.11 19.30
CA THR A 275 -1.38 2.15 20.12
C THR A 275 -2.64 2.20 19.26
N PRO A 276 -3.79 1.76 19.80
CA PRO A 276 -5.09 2.10 19.23
C PRO A 276 -5.18 3.63 19.11
N THR A 277 -5.51 4.15 17.92
CA THR A 277 -5.55 5.59 17.58
C THR A 277 -4.20 6.31 17.38
N ALA A 278 -3.05 5.59 17.37
CA ALA A 278 -1.76 6.20 17.05
C ALA A 278 -1.80 7.06 15.77
N MET A 279 -2.51 6.61 14.74
CA MET A 279 -2.66 7.30 13.46
C MET A 279 -3.24 8.72 13.55
N THR A 280 -4.01 9.05 14.60
CA THR A 280 -4.56 10.40 14.80
C THR A 280 -3.77 11.19 15.85
N LEU A 281 -3.13 10.51 16.80
CA LEU A 281 -2.53 11.14 17.97
C LEU A 281 -1.06 11.54 17.77
N THR A 282 -0.28 10.80 16.96
CA THR A 282 1.18 10.95 16.93
C THR A 282 1.72 11.78 15.77
N ARG A 283 0.85 12.52 15.07
CA ARG A 283 1.20 13.26 13.84
C ARG A 283 2.40 14.19 14.02
N ASP A 284 2.48 14.91 15.14
CA ASP A 284 3.54 15.89 15.39
C ASP A 284 4.80 15.26 15.98
N ALA A 285 4.71 14.03 16.47
CA ALA A 285 5.82 13.34 17.13
C ALA A 285 6.94 12.95 16.16
N LEU A 286 6.59 12.49 14.96
CA LEU A 286 7.59 12.11 13.96
C LEU A 286 8.39 13.32 13.45
N PRO A 287 7.78 14.44 12.99
CA PRO A 287 8.53 15.64 12.60
C PRO A 287 9.41 16.18 13.74
N ALA A 288 8.90 16.20 14.98
CA ALA A 288 9.66 16.64 16.14
C ALA A 288 10.93 15.80 16.35
N TYR A 289 10.82 14.46 16.24
CA TYR A 289 11.96 13.55 16.32
C TYR A 289 12.94 13.74 15.16
N LEU A 290 12.42 13.82 13.93
CA LEU A 290 13.24 13.86 12.72
C LEU A 290 14.10 15.12 12.63
N TYR A 291 13.52 16.28 12.95
CA TYR A 291 14.16 17.58 12.76
C TYR A 291 14.68 18.20 14.07
N GLY A 292 14.32 17.64 15.22
CA GLY A 292 14.71 18.18 16.53
C GLY A 292 14.17 19.59 16.76
N VAL A 293 12.97 19.89 16.26
CA VAL A 293 12.28 21.16 16.47
C VAL A 293 10.80 20.93 16.69
N ARG A 294 10.16 21.78 17.50
CA ARG A 294 8.69 21.81 17.62
C ARG A 294 8.19 23.24 17.80
N PRO A 295 6.91 23.52 17.51
CA PRO A 295 6.32 24.81 17.81
C PRO A 295 6.41 25.14 19.31
N VAL A 296 6.70 26.39 19.64
CA VAL A 296 6.61 26.87 21.03
C VAL A 296 5.15 27.02 21.44
N GLU A 297 4.83 26.86 22.74
CA GLU A 297 3.46 26.98 23.24
C GLU A 297 2.87 28.39 23.05
N THR A 298 3.72 29.42 23.09
CA THR A 298 3.33 30.82 22.89
C THR A 298 4.22 31.46 21.82
N PRO A 299 3.86 31.33 20.53
CA PRO A 299 4.69 31.84 19.44
C PRO A 299 4.69 33.37 19.39
N THR A 300 5.86 33.94 19.11
CA THR A 300 6.04 35.36 18.78
C THR A 300 6.61 35.49 17.35
N PRO A 301 6.55 36.66 16.70
CA PRO A 301 7.15 36.86 15.38
C PRO A 301 8.63 36.46 15.30
N ASP A 302 9.38 36.61 16.40
CA ASP A 302 10.81 36.32 16.48
C ASP A 302 11.13 34.91 17.05
N ASN A 303 10.13 34.20 17.60
CA ASN A 303 10.31 32.89 18.22
C ASN A 303 9.07 32.01 18.03
N PHE A 304 9.12 31.14 17.03
CA PHE A 304 8.01 30.23 16.67
C PHE A 304 8.34 28.75 16.86
N VAL A 305 9.61 28.39 17.05
CA VAL A 305 10.08 27.01 17.26
C VAL A 305 11.13 26.93 18.36
N GLU A 306 11.08 25.85 19.14
CA GLU A 306 12.15 25.47 20.06
C GLU A 306 12.95 24.29 19.51
N ARG A 307 14.25 24.28 19.80
CA ARG A 307 15.15 23.16 19.46
C ARG A 307 15.07 22.09 20.54
N ILE A 308 15.06 20.84 20.10
CA ILE A 308 15.00 19.66 20.95
C ILE A 308 16.31 18.90 20.75
N GLU A 309 17.13 18.83 21.79
CA GLU A 309 18.34 18.01 21.75
C GLU A 309 18.02 16.54 22.02
N ASN A 310 17.17 16.30 23.02
CA ASN A 310 16.80 14.96 23.48
C ASN A 310 15.31 14.90 23.83
N HIS A 311 14.70 13.75 23.57
CA HIS A 311 13.42 13.37 24.15
C HIS A 311 13.69 12.44 25.34
N GLN A 312 13.00 12.66 26.46
CA GLN A 312 13.16 11.86 27.66
C GLN A 312 11.84 11.40 28.24
N TRP A 313 11.71 10.08 28.46
CA TRP A 313 10.56 9.50 29.15
C TRP A 313 11.01 8.44 30.16
N GLY A 314 10.77 8.71 31.45
CA GLY A 314 11.35 7.92 32.53
C GLY A 314 12.87 7.89 32.46
N THR A 315 13.46 6.70 32.36
CA THR A 315 14.91 6.50 32.23
C THR A 315 15.40 6.48 30.78
N LYS A 316 14.51 6.48 29.79
CA LYS A 316 14.88 6.41 28.38
C LYS A 316 15.12 7.82 27.84
N ILE A 317 16.32 8.04 27.31
CA ILE A 317 16.73 9.27 26.64
C ILE A 317 17.11 8.93 25.21
N VAL A 318 16.61 9.72 24.26
CA VAL A 318 16.88 9.57 22.83
C VAL A 318 17.25 10.93 22.25
N LYS A 319 18.37 10.99 21.52
CA LYS A 319 18.77 12.18 20.78
C LYS A 319 17.76 12.46 19.66
N SER A 320 17.31 13.71 19.55
CA SER A 320 16.46 14.16 18.45
C SER A 320 17.31 14.61 17.25
N ASN A 321 16.66 15.15 16.21
CA ASN A 321 17.31 15.59 14.97
C ASN A 321 18.01 14.43 14.25
N PHE A 322 17.22 13.42 13.86
CA PHE A 322 17.64 12.19 13.19
C PHE A 322 18.57 12.41 11.98
N PHE A 323 18.42 13.52 11.25
CA PHE A 323 19.16 13.80 10.03
C PHE A 323 20.54 14.45 10.26
N ASN A 324 20.94 14.72 11.50
CA ASN A 324 22.17 15.46 11.84
C ASN A 324 23.24 14.64 12.57
#